data_AF-A0A7W2RVX9-F1
#
_entry.id   AF-A0A7W2RVX9-F1
#
_cell.length_a   1.000
_cell.length_b   1.000
_cell.length_c   1.000
_cell.angle_alpha   90.00
_cell.angle_beta   90.00
_cell.angle_gamma   90.00
#
_symmetry.space_group_name_H-M   'P 1'
#
loop_
_entity.id
_entity.type
_entity.pdbx_description
1 polymer ?
#
loop_
_entity_poly.entity_id
_entity_poly.type
_entity_poly.pdbx_seq_one_letter_code
_entity_poly.pdbx_strand_id
1 'polypeptide(L)'
;MKNNFLALLFSMALMSVTVSVTHASPINLAPGGIASQSSNGSWGWVAGPWLANDDNTNMSYYGGGSVAHTLNDYQPWWEVDLLASYSLSQVVLWNRSDGGASWLTNFDVTIADENHNTVWTQNFYGAGGYPYPTLTIDLPENIFGEFVKVQRLDQGYLMLAEVQVFGETAALPVPEPGTFFLFGAGLLGLIFLTKKKAFELSKVL
;
A
#
# COMPACT_ATOMS: atom_id res chain seq x y z
N MET A 1 17.93 53.47 -50.42
CA MET A 1 16.94 52.93 -49.47
C MET A 1 17.24 51.45 -49.26
N LYS A 2 17.87 51.09 -48.15
CA LYS A 2 18.19 49.71 -47.78
C LYS A 2 17.17 49.27 -46.73
N ASN A 3 16.33 48.30 -47.07
CA ASN A 3 15.28 47.77 -46.20
C ASN A 3 15.92 46.85 -45.15
N ASN A 4 15.91 47.29 -43.90
CA ASN A 4 16.24 46.46 -42.75
C ASN A 4 15.00 45.63 -42.37
N PHE A 5 14.93 44.38 -42.81
CA PHE A 5 14.00 43.40 -42.24
C PHE A 5 14.65 42.79 -40.99
N LEU A 6 14.30 43.35 -39.83
CA LEU A 6 14.68 42.82 -38.53
C LEU A 6 13.77 41.62 -38.22
N ALA A 7 14.31 40.40 -38.36
CA ALA A 7 13.60 39.18 -37.98
C ALA A 7 13.55 39.06 -36.45
N LEU A 8 12.35 39.21 -35.88
CA LEU A 8 12.11 39.02 -34.45
C LEU A 8 12.00 37.51 -34.16
N LEU A 9 13.09 36.89 -33.71
CA LEU A 9 13.09 35.53 -33.20
C LEU A 9 12.33 35.49 -31.87
N PHE A 10 11.11 34.93 -31.87
CA PHE A 10 10.41 34.58 -30.65
C PHE A 10 11.07 33.32 -30.07
N SER A 11 11.94 33.49 -29.07
CA SER A 11 12.45 32.40 -28.25
C SER A 11 11.30 31.84 -27.40
N MET A 12 10.77 30.67 -27.76
CA MET A 12 9.86 29.93 -26.88
C MET A 12 10.74 29.05 -26.00
N ALA A 13 11.09 29.55 -24.82
CA ALA A 13 11.77 28.75 -23.81
C ALA A 13 10.81 27.63 -23.38
N LEU A 14 11.15 26.37 -23.66
CA LEU A 14 10.52 25.23 -23.00
C LEU A 14 10.94 25.30 -21.53
N MET A 15 10.02 25.72 -20.67
CA MET A 15 10.18 25.63 -19.23
C MET A 15 9.80 24.20 -18.85
N SER A 16 10.79 23.33 -18.67
CA SER A 16 10.56 21.98 -18.16
C SER A 16 10.06 22.10 -16.72
N VAL A 17 8.78 21.83 -16.50
CA VAL A 17 8.23 21.67 -15.15
C VAL A 17 8.67 20.29 -14.67
N THR A 18 9.66 20.26 -13.79
CA THR A 18 9.99 19.03 -13.04
C THR A 18 8.93 18.88 -11.96
N VAL A 19 8.01 17.93 -12.13
CA VAL A 19 7.13 17.51 -11.04
C VAL A 19 7.98 16.65 -10.10
N SER A 20 8.39 17.23 -8.98
CA SER A 20 8.97 16.46 -7.89
C SER A 20 7.83 15.74 -7.17
N VAL A 21 7.62 14.47 -7.48
CA VAL A 21 6.76 13.61 -6.66
C VAL A 21 7.48 13.41 -5.34
N THR A 22 7.06 14.13 -4.30
CA THR A 22 7.47 13.81 -2.93
C THR A 22 6.71 12.55 -2.53
N HIS A 23 7.34 11.38 -2.64
CA HIS A 23 6.80 10.17 -2.01
C HIS A 23 6.74 10.43 -0.51
N ALA A 24 5.57 10.26 0.08
CA ALA A 24 5.45 10.32 1.53
C ALA A 24 6.25 9.15 2.10
N SER A 25 6.76 9.24 3.32
CA SER A 25 7.31 8.02 3.94
C SER A 25 6.18 7.02 4.13
N PRO A 26 6.37 5.72 3.79
CA PRO A 26 5.36 4.70 4.03
C PRO A 26 4.90 4.70 5.49
N ILE A 27 3.59 4.60 5.72
CA ILE A 27 2.97 4.57 7.05
C ILE A 27 2.51 3.15 7.37
N ASN A 28 2.47 2.78 8.66
CA ASN A 28 1.83 1.53 9.08
C ASN A 28 0.31 1.67 8.97
N LEU A 29 -0.29 0.94 8.05
CA LEU A 29 -1.71 0.97 7.72
C LEU A 29 -2.52 -0.02 8.57
N ALA A 30 -1.88 -1.04 9.13
CA ALA A 30 -2.57 -2.12 9.85
C ALA A 30 -3.44 -1.64 11.03
N PRO A 31 -3.04 -0.64 11.85
CA PRO A 31 -3.87 -0.17 12.97
C PRO A 31 -5.20 0.49 12.57
N GLY A 32 -5.32 0.95 11.31
CA GLY A 32 -6.57 1.47 10.78
C GLY A 32 -7.51 0.38 10.22
N GLY A 33 -7.00 -0.85 10.07
CA GLY A 33 -7.72 -1.96 9.47
C GLY A 33 -8.53 -2.81 10.45
N ILE A 34 -9.33 -3.71 9.90
CA ILE A 34 -10.12 -4.68 10.67
C ILE A 34 -9.46 -6.05 10.54
N ALA A 35 -8.95 -6.56 11.67
CA ALA A 35 -8.35 -7.88 11.72
C ALA A 35 -9.37 -8.99 12.02
N SER A 36 -9.19 -10.14 11.37
CA SER A 36 -9.93 -11.37 11.60
C SER A 36 -8.98 -12.58 11.62
N GLN A 37 -9.43 -13.69 12.18
CA GLN A 37 -8.62 -14.92 12.21
C GLN A 37 -9.51 -16.17 12.18
N SER A 38 -8.94 -17.28 11.71
CA SER A 38 -9.59 -18.59 11.55
C SER A 38 -10.34 -19.08 12.80
N SER A 39 -9.77 -18.87 13.97
CA SER A 39 -10.35 -19.22 15.26
C SER A 39 -9.74 -18.37 16.37
N ASN A 40 -10.44 -18.23 17.49
CA ASN A 40 -9.93 -17.54 18.67
C ASN A 40 -9.46 -18.57 19.69
N GLY A 41 -8.15 -18.78 19.75
CA GLY A 41 -7.52 -19.56 20.81
C GLY A 41 -7.46 -18.76 22.12
N SER A 42 -7.33 -19.44 23.25
CA SER A 42 -7.05 -18.79 24.53
C SER A 42 -6.53 -19.81 25.54
N TRP A 43 -5.44 -19.48 26.23
CA TRP A 43 -4.99 -20.20 27.42
C TRP A 43 -5.30 -19.41 28.69
N GLY A 44 -6.52 -18.84 28.75
CA GLY A 44 -6.97 -17.99 29.86
C GLY A 44 -6.62 -16.51 29.68
N TRP A 45 -6.13 -16.10 28.52
CA TRP A 45 -5.79 -14.72 28.16
C TRP A 45 -6.55 -14.25 26.91
N VAL A 46 -6.68 -12.93 26.74
CA VAL A 46 -7.22 -12.33 25.51
C VAL A 46 -6.27 -12.65 24.36
N ALA A 47 -6.82 -13.01 23.20
CA ALA A 47 -6.09 -13.57 22.07
C ALA A 47 -6.77 -13.28 20.72
N GLY A 48 -7.59 -12.21 20.69
CA GLY A 48 -8.34 -11.82 19.51
C GLY A 48 -7.45 -11.31 18.38
N PRO A 49 -7.94 -11.30 17.13
CA PRO A 49 -7.15 -10.91 15.97
C PRO A 49 -6.66 -9.46 16.02
N TRP A 50 -7.43 -8.56 16.63
CA TRP A 50 -7.09 -7.13 16.76
C TRP A 50 -5.80 -6.88 17.54
N LEU A 51 -5.33 -7.87 18.32
CA LEU A 51 -4.11 -7.75 19.10
C LEU A 51 -2.83 -7.81 18.24
N ALA A 52 -2.93 -8.23 16.99
CA ALA A 52 -1.80 -8.24 16.07
C ALA A 52 -1.80 -7.03 15.11
N ASN A 53 -2.69 -6.07 15.31
CA ASN A 53 -2.65 -4.78 14.62
C ASN A 53 -3.03 -3.64 15.57
N ASP A 54 -2.67 -3.74 16.84
CA ASP A 54 -2.97 -2.72 17.85
C ASP A 54 -1.85 -1.69 18.04
N ASP A 55 -0.81 -1.75 17.21
CA ASP A 55 0.42 -0.94 17.26
C ASP A 55 1.27 -1.18 18.52
N ASN A 56 1.08 -2.32 19.21
CA ASN A 56 1.86 -2.71 20.37
C ASN A 56 2.68 -3.98 20.10
N THR A 57 3.97 -3.79 19.86
CA THR A 57 4.93 -4.87 19.55
C THR A 57 5.36 -5.71 20.76
N ASN A 58 4.58 -5.74 21.84
CA ASN A 58 4.87 -6.55 23.01
C ASN A 58 4.66 -8.04 22.72
N MET A 59 5.77 -8.73 22.49
CA MET A 59 5.82 -10.14 22.12
C MET A 59 5.53 -11.14 23.26
N SER A 60 5.23 -10.66 24.47
CA SER A 60 4.94 -11.53 25.62
C SER A 60 3.47 -11.92 25.66
N TYR A 61 3.15 -13.17 25.37
CA TYR A 61 1.78 -13.67 25.51
C TYR A 61 1.34 -13.67 26.98
N TYR A 62 2.21 -14.12 27.88
CA TYR A 62 1.98 -14.09 29.31
C TYR A 62 2.27 -12.68 29.83
N GLY A 63 1.22 -11.90 30.10
CA GLY A 63 1.33 -10.58 30.73
C GLY A 63 1.59 -9.40 29.79
N GLY A 64 1.78 -9.61 28.48
CA GLY A 64 1.93 -8.52 27.50
C GLY A 64 0.62 -8.08 26.84
N GLY A 65 -0.33 -9.00 26.65
CA GLY A 65 -1.68 -8.68 26.21
C GLY A 65 -1.87 -8.28 24.74
N SER A 66 -0.81 -8.23 23.92
CA SER A 66 -0.85 -7.97 22.46
C SER A 66 -0.28 -9.13 21.67
N VAL A 67 -0.95 -10.29 21.75
CA VAL A 67 -0.63 -11.43 20.89
C VAL A 67 -1.93 -12.07 20.43
N ALA A 68 -2.20 -12.01 19.13
CA ALA A 68 -3.26 -12.79 18.51
C ALA A 68 -2.90 -14.29 18.56
N HIS A 69 -3.88 -15.15 18.78
CA HIS A 69 -3.66 -16.58 18.90
C HIS A 69 -4.86 -17.39 18.41
N THR A 70 -4.62 -18.31 17.48
CA THR A 70 -5.63 -19.26 16.99
C THR A 70 -5.70 -20.49 17.89
N LEU A 71 -6.67 -21.38 17.66
CA LEU A 71 -6.60 -22.75 18.16
C LEU A 71 -5.52 -23.54 17.41
N ASN A 72 -5.34 -24.79 17.82
CA ASN A 72 -4.54 -25.76 17.08
C ASN A 72 -5.38 -26.28 15.90
N ASP A 73 -5.30 -25.60 14.77
CA ASP A 73 -6.10 -25.89 13.58
C ASP A 73 -5.22 -26.33 12.41
N TYR A 74 -5.85 -26.90 11.39
CA TYR A 74 -5.19 -27.14 10.11
C TYR A 74 -5.24 -25.86 9.28
N GLN A 75 -4.07 -25.37 8.88
CA GLN A 75 -3.90 -24.12 8.13
C GLN A 75 -4.54 -22.88 8.79
N PRO A 76 -4.25 -22.61 10.09
CA PRO A 76 -4.75 -21.41 10.76
C PRO A 76 -4.26 -20.16 10.04
N TRP A 77 -5.10 -19.14 10.04
CA TRP A 77 -4.82 -17.85 9.40
C TRP A 77 -5.25 -16.67 10.25
N TRP A 78 -4.57 -15.55 10.01
CA TRP A 78 -4.91 -14.21 10.45
C TRP A 78 -4.89 -13.30 9.21
N GLU A 79 -5.83 -12.36 9.11
CA GLU A 79 -5.95 -11.43 7.98
C GLU A 79 -6.38 -10.06 8.48
N VAL A 80 -5.82 -9.00 7.90
CA VAL A 80 -6.30 -7.62 8.08
C VAL A 80 -6.85 -7.08 6.77
N ASP A 81 -8.06 -6.52 6.86
CA ASP A 81 -8.68 -5.66 5.85
C ASP A 81 -8.26 -4.21 6.11
N LEU A 82 -7.52 -3.62 5.17
CA LEU A 82 -7.02 -2.24 5.27
C LEU A 82 -8.09 -1.18 4.91
N LEU A 83 -9.30 -1.61 4.53
CA LEU A 83 -10.48 -0.80 4.20
C LEU A 83 -10.37 0.03 2.91
N ALA A 84 -9.26 -0.09 2.21
CA ALA A 84 -9.02 0.45 0.88
C ALA A 84 -7.80 -0.22 0.25
N SER A 85 -7.67 -0.13 -1.07
CA SER A 85 -6.45 -0.52 -1.77
C SER A 85 -5.33 0.51 -1.55
N TYR A 86 -4.16 0.03 -1.12
CA TYR A 86 -2.93 0.82 -0.93
C TYR A 86 -1.81 0.30 -1.82
N SER A 87 -0.84 1.17 -2.13
CA SER A 87 0.44 0.74 -2.67
C SER A 87 1.30 0.27 -1.50
N LEU A 88 1.42 -1.05 -1.35
CA LEU A 88 2.12 -1.68 -0.23
C LEU A 88 3.60 -1.89 -0.56
N SER A 89 4.47 -1.57 0.40
CA SER A 89 5.92 -1.63 0.24
C SER A 89 6.60 -2.62 1.20
N GLN A 90 6.04 -2.87 2.38
CA GLN A 90 6.67 -3.75 3.37
C GLN A 90 5.65 -4.37 4.32
N VAL A 91 5.89 -5.60 4.74
CA VAL A 91 5.19 -6.25 5.86
C VAL A 91 6.22 -6.61 6.92
N VAL A 92 5.93 -6.31 8.19
CA VAL A 92 6.77 -6.71 9.33
C VAL A 92 5.94 -7.57 10.27
N LEU A 93 6.36 -8.83 10.44
CA LEU A 93 5.76 -9.76 11.39
C LEU A 93 6.58 -9.75 12.68
N TRP A 94 5.91 -9.56 13.81
CA TRP A 94 6.47 -9.72 15.15
C TRP A 94 5.98 -11.05 15.73
N ASN A 95 6.91 -11.94 16.01
CA ASN A 95 6.62 -13.24 16.59
C ASN A 95 6.53 -13.13 18.11
N ARG A 96 5.83 -14.07 18.73
CA ARG A 96 5.84 -14.25 20.18
C ARG A 96 7.26 -14.58 20.69
N SER A 97 7.65 -14.05 21.85
CA SER A 97 9.01 -14.20 22.40
C SER A 97 9.13 -14.99 23.71
N ASP A 98 8.05 -15.13 24.48
CA ASP A 98 8.02 -15.75 25.81
C ASP A 98 7.67 -17.26 25.79
N GLY A 99 7.95 -17.91 24.67
CA GLY A 99 7.66 -19.33 24.40
C GLY A 99 6.84 -19.51 23.14
N GLY A 100 6.92 -20.68 22.50
CA GLY A 100 6.08 -20.97 21.32
C GLY A 100 6.44 -20.23 20.03
N ALA A 101 7.55 -19.47 20.01
CA ALA A 101 8.05 -18.81 18.80
C ALA A 101 8.18 -19.77 17.60
N SER A 102 8.52 -21.04 17.87
CA SER A 102 8.64 -22.08 16.86
C SER A 102 7.33 -22.49 16.18
N TRP A 103 6.18 -22.00 16.64
CA TRP A 103 4.90 -22.27 15.99
C TRP A 103 4.67 -21.41 14.75
N LEU A 104 5.32 -20.25 14.62
CA LEU A 104 5.28 -19.45 13.40
C LEU A 104 6.30 -20.01 12.38
N THR A 105 5.93 -21.12 11.76
CA THR A 105 6.73 -21.84 10.78
C THR A 105 5.86 -22.29 9.62
N ASN A 106 6.45 -22.59 8.46
CA ASN A 106 5.77 -23.07 7.26
C ASN A 106 4.46 -22.32 6.97
N PHE A 107 4.59 -21.04 6.63
CA PHE A 107 3.45 -20.15 6.41
C PHE A 107 3.62 -19.30 5.16
N ASP A 108 2.51 -18.92 4.57
CA ASP A 108 2.44 -17.94 3.50
C ASP A 108 2.07 -16.58 4.05
N VAL A 109 2.66 -15.54 3.47
CA VAL A 109 2.13 -14.18 3.52
C VAL A 109 1.54 -13.86 2.16
N THR A 110 0.27 -13.46 2.14
CA THR A 110 -0.48 -13.17 0.93
C THR A 110 -1.02 -11.75 0.97
N ILE A 111 -0.86 -11.03 -0.13
CA ILE A 111 -1.52 -9.74 -0.38
C ILE A 111 -2.63 -9.99 -1.41
N ALA A 112 -3.83 -9.48 -1.16
CA ALA A 112 -4.94 -9.55 -2.10
C ALA A 112 -5.56 -8.17 -2.38
N ASP A 113 -6.15 -8.03 -3.57
CA ASP A 113 -6.89 -6.84 -4.00
C ASP A 113 -8.27 -6.74 -3.32
N GLU A 114 -8.99 -5.65 -3.59
CA GLU A 114 -10.37 -5.38 -3.11
C GLU A 114 -11.39 -6.48 -3.45
N ASN A 115 -11.10 -7.33 -4.44
CA ASN A 115 -11.94 -8.46 -4.86
C ASN A 115 -11.47 -9.79 -4.25
N HIS A 116 -10.53 -9.74 -3.29
CA HIS A 116 -9.85 -10.89 -2.69
C HIS A 116 -9.06 -11.75 -3.69
N ASN A 117 -8.66 -11.21 -4.85
CA ASN A 117 -7.72 -11.91 -5.73
C ASN A 117 -6.29 -11.73 -5.21
N THR A 118 -5.53 -12.82 -5.14
CA THR A 118 -4.11 -12.76 -4.77
C THR A 118 -3.30 -11.96 -5.79
N VAL A 119 -2.66 -10.88 -5.32
CA VAL A 119 -1.73 -10.08 -6.13
C VAL A 119 -0.28 -10.48 -5.88
N TRP A 120 0.02 -10.97 -4.68
CA TRP A 120 1.35 -11.43 -4.29
C TRP A 120 1.25 -12.47 -3.17
N THR A 121 2.12 -13.47 -3.21
CA THR A 121 2.25 -14.45 -2.12
C THR A 121 3.67 -14.99 -2.06
N GLN A 122 4.13 -15.31 -0.85
CA GLN A 122 5.41 -15.98 -0.64
C GLN A 122 5.35 -16.90 0.58
N ASN A 123 5.96 -18.08 0.44
CA ASN A 123 6.16 -19.01 1.53
C ASN A 123 7.42 -18.69 2.33
N PHE A 124 7.30 -18.77 3.65
CA PHE A 124 8.40 -18.61 4.60
C PHE A 124 8.52 -19.83 5.50
N TYR A 125 9.77 -20.21 5.78
CA TYR A 125 10.11 -21.30 6.70
C TYR A 125 9.49 -22.67 6.36
N GLY A 126 9.15 -22.95 5.10
CA GLY A 126 8.62 -24.26 4.67
C GLY A 126 9.60 -25.44 4.84
N ALA A 127 10.90 -25.16 4.95
CA ALA A 127 11.94 -26.15 5.26
C ALA A 127 12.30 -26.21 6.77
N GLY A 128 11.52 -25.53 7.62
CA GLY A 128 11.77 -25.38 9.05
C GLY A 128 12.41 -24.04 9.41
N GLY A 129 12.47 -23.76 10.72
CA GLY A 129 12.83 -22.46 11.28
C GLY A 129 11.61 -21.59 11.56
N TYR A 130 11.85 -20.42 12.12
CA TYR A 130 10.82 -19.43 12.48
C TYR A 130 11.48 -18.07 12.65
N PRO A 131 10.76 -16.95 12.48
CA PRO A 131 11.32 -15.63 12.70
C PRO A 131 11.45 -15.33 14.19
N TYR A 132 12.55 -14.69 14.59
CA TYR A 132 12.77 -14.28 15.98
C TYR A 132 13.72 -13.07 16.07
N PRO A 133 13.29 -11.92 16.65
CA PRO A 133 11.91 -11.62 17.05
C PRO A 133 10.99 -11.35 15.86
N THR A 134 11.53 -10.88 14.73
CA THR A 134 10.75 -10.36 13.61
C THR A 134 11.12 -11.00 12.27
N LEU A 135 10.20 -10.86 11.31
CA LEU A 135 10.44 -11.05 9.88
C LEU A 135 10.06 -9.75 9.17
N THR A 136 11.02 -9.15 8.46
CA THR A 136 10.76 -8.03 7.54
C THR A 136 10.68 -8.57 6.12
N ILE A 137 9.59 -8.24 5.42
CA ILE A 137 9.30 -8.65 4.06
C ILE A 137 9.19 -7.38 3.21
N ASP A 138 10.21 -7.12 2.39
CA ASP A 138 10.13 -6.07 1.40
C ASP A 138 9.32 -6.56 0.19
N LEU A 139 8.26 -5.81 -0.15
CA LEU A 139 7.41 -6.14 -1.28
C LEU A 139 8.02 -5.61 -2.58
N PRO A 140 7.79 -6.28 -3.72
CA PRO A 140 8.12 -5.71 -5.03
C PRO A 140 7.44 -4.35 -5.25
N GLU A 141 7.95 -3.58 -6.20
CA GLU A 141 7.25 -2.35 -6.63
C GLU A 141 5.88 -2.67 -7.23
N ASN A 142 4.94 -1.72 -7.10
CA ASN A 142 3.58 -1.78 -7.67
C ASN A 142 2.70 -2.93 -7.13
N ILE A 143 2.88 -3.32 -5.87
CA ILE A 143 1.93 -4.19 -5.17
C ILE A 143 0.78 -3.34 -4.62
N PHE A 144 -0.37 -3.43 -5.27
CA PHE A 144 -1.61 -2.80 -4.80
C PHE A 144 -2.48 -3.85 -4.10
N GLY A 145 -2.81 -3.61 -2.84
CA GLY A 145 -3.58 -4.55 -2.04
C GLY A 145 -4.41 -3.90 -0.95
N GLU A 146 -5.46 -4.60 -0.55
CA GLU A 146 -6.38 -4.24 0.53
C GLU A 146 -6.31 -5.25 1.68
N PHE A 147 -6.05 -6.52 1.38
CA PHE A 147 -5.97 -7.57 2.40
C PHE A 147 -4.53 -8.07 2.55
N VAL A 148 -4.09 -8.23 3.80
CA VAL A 148 -2.83 -8.89 4.14
C VAL A 148 -3.12 -10.08 5.04
N LYS A 149 -2.75 -11.27 4.58
CA LYS A 149 -3.02 -12.54 5.25
C LYS A 149 -1.74 -13.26 5.60
N VAL A 150 -1.66 -13.78 6.82
CA VAL A 150 -0.63 -14.71 7.29
C VAL A 150 -1.31 -16.06 7.55
N GLN A 151 -0.86 -17.11 6.87
CA GLN A 151 -1.50 -18.43 6.96
C GLN A 151 -0.47 -19.53 7.05
N ARG A 152 -0.55 -20.37 8.09
CA ARG A 152 0.23 -21.61 8.12
C ARG A 152 -0.28 -22.60 7.08
N LEU A 153 0.61 -23.43 6.57
CA LEU A 153 0.30 -24.46 5.56
C LEU A 153 0.15 -25.87 6.16
N ASP A 154 0.23 -25.99 7.48
CA ASP A 154 0.15 -27.23 8.21
C ASP A 154 -0.67 -27.09 9.49
N GLN A 155 -0.70 -28.15 10.31
CA GLN A 155 -1.37 -28.17 11.60
C GLN A 155 -0.58 -27.37 12.64
N GLY A 156 -1.27 -26.52 13.40
CA GLY A 156 -0.72 -25.94 14.61
C GLY A 156 -1.40 -24.65 15.04
N TYR A 157 -0.70 -23.88 15.86
CA TYR A 157 -1.12 -22.55 16.30
C TYR A 157 -0.50 -21.48 15.39
N LEU A 158 -1.26 -20.42 15.11
CA LEU A 158 -0.71 -19.17 14.61
C LEU A 158 -0.75 -18.16 15.75
N MET A 159 0.41 -17.60 16.08
CA MET A 159 0.56 -16.55 17.09
C MET A 159 1.34 -15.38 16.50
N LEU A 160 0.77 -14.20 16.56
CA LEU A 160 1.36 -12.97 16.02
C LEU A 160 1.26 -11.90 17.09
N ALA A 161 2.40 -11.34 17.48
CA ALA A 161 2.43 -10.23 18.42
C ALA A 161 2.01 -8.94 17.72
N GLU A 162 2.48 -8.73 16.49
CA GLU A 162 2.11 -7.57 15.69
C GLU A 162 2.36 -7.87 14.21
N VAL A 163 1.51 -7.34 13.33
CA VAL A 163 1.66 -7.31 11.89
C VAL A 163 1.57 -5.87 11.45
N GLN A 164 2.70 -5.33 11.02
CA GLN A 164 2.76 -3.97 10.48
C GLN A 164 2.74 -4.07 8.95
N VAL A 165 1.91 -3.24 8.33
CA VAL A 165 1.75 -3.20 6.87
C VAL A 165 2.06 -1.78 6.42
N PHE A 166 3.21 -1.59 5.78
CA PHE A 166 3.67 -0.28 5.33
C PHE A 166 3.29 -0.04 3.88
N GLY A 167 2.74 1.14 3.62
CA GLY A 167 2.42 1.59 2.28
C GLY A 167 1.98 3.04 2.25
N GLU A 168 1.52 3.46 1.09
CA GLU A 168 0.96 4.80 0.84
C GLU A 168 -0.41 4.64 0.18
N THR A 169 -1.30 5.62 0.38
CA THR A 169 -2.56 5.68 -0.38
C THR A 169 -2.22 5.60 -1.87
N ALA A 170 -2.98 4.80 -2.64
CA ALA A 170 -2.83 4.78 -4.07
C ALA A 170 -2.88 6.22 -4.58
N ALA A 171 -1.76 6.73 -5.09
CA ALA A 171 -1.72 8.07 -5.65
C ALA A 171 -2.84 8.13 -6.70
N LEU A 172 -3.73 9.12 -6.59
CA LEU A 172 -4.66 9.41 -7.69
C LEU A 172 -3.81 9.47 -8.96
N PRO A 173 -4.24 8.83 -10.07
CA PRO A 173 -3.45 8.80 -11.28
C PRO A 173 -3.03 10.23 -11.61
N VAL A 174 -1.74 10.52 -11.47
CA VAL A 174 -1.21 11.83 -11.83
C VAL A 174 -1.50 11.92 -13.31
N PRO A 175 -2.33 12.87 -13.78
CA PRO A 175 -2.55 13.03 -15.19
C PRO A 175 -1.20 13.15 -15.87
N GLU A 176 -0.92 12.27 -16.82
CA GLU A 176 0.25 12.35 -17.70
C GLU A 176 0.47 13.82 -18.09
N PRO A 177 1.71 14.35 -18.05
CA PRO A 177 1.99 15.75 -18.39
C PRO A 177 1.37 16.11 -19.74
N GLY A 178 0.23 16.81 -19.70
CA GLY A 178 -0.59 17.13 -20.89
C GLY A 178 -2.08 16.78 -20.78
N THR A 179 -2.52 16.07 -19.74
CA THR A 179 -3.94 15.70 -19.58
C THR A 179 -4.69 16.78 -18.79
N PHE A 180 -5.36 17.68 -19.51
CA PHE A 180 -6.25 18.68 -18.91
C PHE A 180 -7.63 18.08 -18.63
N PHE A 181 -7.98 17.91 -17.35
CA PHE A 181 -9.37 17.66 -16.97
C PHE A 181 -10.14 18.98 -16.95
N LEU A 182 -11.02 19.17 -17.94
CA LEU A 182 -12.07 20.19 -17.86
C LEU A 182 -13.12 19.67 -16.86
N PHE A 183 -12.95 20.00 -15.58
CA PHE A 183 -14.04 19.85 -14.62
C PHE A 183 -15.12 20.89 -14.97
N GLY A 184 -16.17 20.42 -15.64
CA GLY A 184 -17.36 21.22 -15.89
C GLY A 184 -18.13 21.43 -14.59
N ALA A 185 -17.98 22.61 -13.98
CA ALA A 185 -19.05 23.33 -13.29
C ALA A 185 -18.58 24.75 -12.87
N GLY A 186 -19.19 25.78 -13.47
CA GLY A 186 -19.54 27.01 -12.76
C GLY A 186 -18.45 28.04 -12.39
N LEU A 187 -18.24 28.99 -13.31
CA LEU A 187 -18.28 30.45 -13.06
C LEU A 187 -17.17 31.13 -12.20
N LEU A 188 -16.17 31.76 -12.85
CA LEU A 188 -15.89 33.24 -12.87
C LEU A 188 -14.41 33.61 -13.13
N GLY A 189 -14.17 34.33 -14.25
CA GLY A 189 -13.08 35.30 -14.46
C GLY A 189 -11.69 34.72 -14.82
N LEU A 190 -10.91 35.22 -15.78
CA LEU A 190 -10.97 36.39 -16.65
C LEU A 190 -10.06 36.15 -17.87
N ILE A 191 -10.40 36.82 -18.96
CA ILE A 191 -9.90 36.76 -20.33
C ILE A 191 -8.42 37.18 -20.48
N PHE A 192 -7.66 36.49 -21.35
CA PHE A 192 -6.80 37.16 -22.34
C PHE A 192 -6.91 36.46 -23.69
N LEU A 193 -7.72 37.06 -24.56
CA LEU A 193 -7.85 36.71 -25.97
C LEU A 193 -6.88 37.58 -26.77
N THR A 194 -5.81 37.02 -27.31
CA THR A 194 -5.08 37.63 -28.44
C THR A 194 -4.77 36.57 -29.49
N LYS A 195 -5.82 36.05 -30.15
CA LYS A 195 -5.64 35.41 -31.46
C LYS A 195 -5.64 36.48 -32.54
N LYS A 196 -4.43 36.88 -32.95
CA LYS A 196 -4.18 37.42 -34.28
C LYS A 196 -3.91 36.23 -35.20
N LYS A 197 -4.84 35.91 -36.10
CA LYS A 197 -4.52 35.17 -37.33
C LYS A 197 -5.56 35.50 -38.40
N ALA A 198 -5.10 36.30 -39.35
CA ALA A 198 -5.72 36.50 -40.63
C ALA A 198 -5.83 35.15 -41.36
N PHE A 199 -6.95 34.93 -42.05
CA PHE A 199 -7.04 33.97 -43.12
C PHE A 199 -7.64 34.70 -44.32
N GLU A 200 -6.77 35.00 -45.28
CA GLU A 200 -7.10 35.34 -46.66
C GLU A 200 -7.81 34.15 -47.30
N LEU A 201 -8.92 34.39 -48.01
CA LEU A 201 -9.47 33.46 -48.99
C LEU A 201 -9.77 34.25 -50.25
N SER A 202 -8.81 34.20 -51.17
CA SER A 202 -8.99 34.56 -52.56
C SER A 202 -9.76 33.46 -53.30
N LYS A 203 -10.66 33.90 -54.21
CA LYS A 203 -11.32 33.19 -55.32
C LYS A 203 -12.42 32.18 -54.96
N VAL A 204 -13.66 32.44 -55.40
CA VAL A 204 -14.35 31.74 -56.51
C VAL A 204 -15.72 32.42 -56.74
N LEU A 205 -16.00 32.72 -58.02
CA LEU A 205 -17.16 33.38 -58.66
C LEU A 205 -17.21 34.91 -58.60
#